data_AF-A0A2U8WMH4-F1
#
_entry.id   AF-A0A2U8WMH4-F1
#
_cell.length_a   1.000
_cell.length_b   1.000
_cell.length_c   1.000
_cell.angle_alpha   90.00
_cell.angle_beta   90.00
_cell.angle_gamma   90.00
#
_symmetry.space_group_name_H-M   'P 1'
#
loop_
_entity.id
_entity.type
_entity.pdbx_description
1 polymer ?
#
loop_
_entity_poly.entity_id
_entity_poly.type
_entity_poly.pdbx_seq_one_letter_code
_entity_poly.pdbx_strand_id
1 'polypeptide(L)'
;MDFESLRTTVIDFVRDHQAWAPVITGIIAFCESLAVLSLLVPATVILIGIGALIGSGAIPFLPVMVGAAVGAILGDWVSYEIGRYYKDGAKRLWPLSRYPEMVEKGEAFCRRWGAWAIVVGRFIGPARAVVPLVAGVALLPRLPFQLANLSSAFLWAFVWLAPGAGLIDWLRRA
;
A
#
# COMPACT_ATOMS: atom_id res chain seq x y z
N MET A 1 -16.08 5.91 15.63
CA MET A 1 -14.98 6.82 15.27
C MET A 1 -15.18 7.20 13.82
N ASP A 2 -15.17 8.49 13.52
CA ASP A 2 -15.22 8.99 12.15
C ASP A 2 -13.81 8.91 11.52
N PHE A 3 -13.71 8.75 10.20
CA PHE A 3 -12.41 8.64 9.50
C PHE A 3 -11.54 9.89 9.71
N GLU A 4 -12.17 11.05 9.83
CA GLU A 4 -11.49 12.32 10.13
C GLU A 4 -10.88 12.34 11.54
N SER A 5 -11.58 11.78 12.52
CA SER A 5 -11.06 11.65 13.89
C SER A 5 -9.86 10.69 13.97
N LEU A 6 -9.88 9.62 13.19
CA LEU A 6 -8.76 8.68 13.10
C LEU A 6 -7.54 9.37 12.47
N ARG A 7 -7.74 10.06 11.33
CA ARG A 7 -6.68 10.77 10.62
C ARG A 7 -5.98 11.78 11.52
N THR A 8 -6.74 12.65 12.17
CA THR A 8 -6.21 13.69 13.07
C THR A 8 -5.43 13.08 14.22
N THR A 9 -6.01 12.08 14.91
CA THR A 9 -5.32 11.36 15.99
C THR A 9 -3.99 10.76 15.54
N VAL A 10 -3.93 10.14 14.36
CA VAL A 10 -2.69 9.55 13.85
C VAL A 10 -1.65 10.62 13.50
N ILE A 11 -2.07 11.73 12.87
CA ILE A 11 -1.16 12.83 12.53
C ILE A 11 -0.59 13.48 13.79
N ASP A 12 -1.42 13.73 14.80
CA ASP A 12 -0.99 14.30 16.08
C ASP A 12 -0.03 13.34 16.80
N PHE A 13 -0.34 12.03 16.79
CA PHE A 13 0.55 11.03 17.38
C PHE A 13 1.93 10.98 16.68
N VAL A 14 1.97 11.04 15.35
CA VAL A 14 3.22 11.11 14.57
C VAL A 14 3.98 12.40 14.88
N ARG A 15 3.27 13.51 15.07
CA ARG A 15 3.86 14.80 15.41
C ARG A 15 4.50 14.79 16.80
N ASP A 16 3.87 14.14 17.77
CA ASP A 16 4.39 14.01 19.13
C ASP A 16 5.54 12.98 19.21
N HIS A 17 5.56 12.00 18.30
CA HIS A 17 6.55 10.92 18.25
C HIS A 17 7.33 10.91 16.93
N GLN A 18 7.94 12.04 16.57
CA GLN A 18 8.65 12.24 15.29
C GLN A 18 9.69 11.15 14.98
N ALA A 19 10.41 10.65 15.99
CA ALA A 19 11.39 9.58 15.83
C ALA A 19 10.78 8.26 15.34
N TRP A 20 9.50 8.01 15.66
CA TRP A 20 8.76 6.82 15.27
C TRP A 20 7.98 6.99 13.97
N ALA A 21 8.01 8.18 13.36
CA ALA A 21 7.28 8.47 12.13
C ALA A 21 7.53 7.42 11.01
N PRO A 22 8.76 6.94 10.75
CA PRO A 22 8.99 5.89 9.76
C PRO A 22 8.26 4.58 10.07
N VAL A 23 8.26 4.16 11.34
CA VAL A 23 7.64 2.91 11.79
C VAL A 23 6.12 3.02 11.72
N ILE A 24 5.56 4.12 12.23
CA ILE A 24 4.11 4.37 12.20
C ILE A 24 3.61 4.39 10.76
N THR A 25 4.32 5.12 9.88
CA THR A 25 3.99 5.18 8.44
C THR A 25 4.08 3.79 7.80
N GLY A 26 5.09 3.01 8.15
CA GLY A 26 5.23 1.63 7.71
C GLY A 26 4.08 0.73 8.16
N ILE A 27 3.62 0.84 9.41
CA ILE A 27 2.47 0.07 9.91
C ILE A 27 1.20 0.44 9.14
N ILE A 28 0.99 1.73 8.89
CA ILE A 28 -0.15 2.23 8.12
C ILE A 28 -0.11 1.67 6.70
N ALA A 29 1.04 1.76 6.02
CA ALA A 29 1.23 1.23 4.67
C ALA A 29 1.11 -0.30 4.62
N PHE A 30 1.54 -1.01 5.66
CA PHE A 30 1.38 -2.46 5.79
C PHE A 30 -0.10 -2.85 5.85
N CYS A 31 -0.87 -2.20 6.72
CA CYS A 31 -2.32 -2.39 6.80
C CYS A 31 -2.99 -2.06 5.46
N GLU A 32 -2.49 -1.04 4.76
CA GLU A 32 -3.00 -0.62 3.46
C GLU A 32 -2.74 -1.63 2.33
N SER A 33 -1.61 -2.32 2.36
CA SER A 33 -1.24 -3.36 1.39
C SER A 33 -1.82 -4.74 1.75
N LEU A 34 -2.37 -4.92 2.95
CA LEU A 34 -3.00 -6.18 3.33
C LEU A 34 -4.43 -6.24 2.75
N ALA A 35 -4.73 -7.30 1.98
CA ALA A 35 -5.99 -7.43 1.22
C ALA A 35 -7.27 -7.13 2.02
N VAL A 36 -7.28 -7.45 3.31
CA VAL A 36 -8.44 -7.28 4.21
C VAL A 36 -8.42 -5.93 4.94
N LEU A 37 -7.25 -5.51 5.43
CA LEU A 37 -7.12 -4.29 6.25
C LEU A 37 -7.16 -3.01 5.41
N SER A 38 -6.82 -3.11 4.13
CA SER A 38 -6.84 -2.01 3.17
C SER A 38 -8.22 -1.35 2.99
N LEU A 39 -9.30 -2.09 3.28
CA LEU A 39 -10.69 -1.60 3.23
C LEU A 39 -11.09 -0.84 4.50
N LEU A 40 -10.39 -1.08 5.61
CA LEU A 40 -10.72 -0.52 6.92
C LEU A 40 -9.93 0.77 7.21
N VAL A 41 -8.73 0.90 6.66
CA VAL A 41 -7.82 2.01 6.97
C VAL A 41 -7.70 2.96 5.76
N PRO A 42 -8.09 4.25 5.88
CA PRO A 42 -7.95 5.25 4.82
C PRO A 42 -6.50 5.76 4.72
N ALA A 43 -5.56 4.84 4.56
CA ALA A 43 -4.13 5.10 4.72
C ALA A 43 -3.58 6.11 3.70
N THR A 44 -4.13 6.17 2.48
CA THR A 44 -3.79 7.19 1.47
C THR A 44 -3.95 8.63 2.01
N VAL A 45 -5.05 8.93 2.71
CA VAL A 45 -5.30 10.27 3.27
C VAL A 45 -4.33 10.57 4.42
N ILE A 46 -4.03 9.55 5.22
CA ILE A 46 -3.07 9.65 6.33
C ILE A 46 -1.66 9.91 5.78
N LEU A 47 -1.25 9.23 4.71
CA LEU A 47 0.06 9.43 4.07
C LEU A 47 0.22 10.83 3.50
N ILE A 48 -0.82 11.39 2.87
CA ILE A 48 -0.78 12.79 2.41
C ILE A 48 -0.61 13.74 3.61
N GLY A 49 -1.30 13.48 4.73
CA GLY A 49 -1.15 14.25 5.96
C GLY A 49 0.25 14.15 6.58
N ILE A 50 0.84 12.95 6.59
CA ILE A 50 2.24 12.74 6.98
C ILE A 50 3.19 13.48 6.03
N GLY A 51 2.86 13.50 4.73
CA GLY A 51 3.52 14.34 3.74
C GLY A 51 3.56 15.82 4.16
N ALA A 52 2.45 16.37 4.61
CA ALA A 52 2.40 17.76 5.09
C ALA A 52 3.31 18.02 6.30
N LEU A 53 3.43 17.05 7.22
CA LEU A 53 4.41 17.13 8.32
C LEU A 53 5.85 17.16 7.80
N ILE A 54 6.16 16.38 6.76
CA ILE A 54 7.46 16.45 6.09
C ILE A 54 7.69 17.84 5.47
N GLY A 55 6.70 18.38 4.76
CA GLY A 55 6.78 19.71 4.12
C GLY A 55 6.99 20.85 5.13
N SER A 56 6.50 20.69 6.36
CA SER A 56 6.73 21.63 7.46
C SER A 56 8.14 21.54 8.08
N GLY A 57 8.94 20.55 7.70
CA GLY A 57 10.27 20.27 8.28
C GLY A 57 10.23 19.52 9.62
N ALA A 58 9.06 19.05 10.07
CA ALA A 58 8.91 18.35 11.34
C ALA A 58 9.53 16.94 11.33
N ILE A 59 9.52 16.26 10.17
CA ILE A 59 10.05 14.89 10.00
C ILE A 59 10.79 14.75 8.68
N PRO A 60 11.87 13.93 8.61
CA PRO A 60 12.65 13.77 7.39
C PRO A 60 11.92 12.91 6.35
N PHE A 61 12.00 13.32 5.07
CA PHE A 61 11.33 12.61 3.96
C PHE A 61 11.83 11.18 3.77
N LEU A 62 13.16 10.99 3.68
CA LEU A 62 13.75 9.73 3.25
C LEU A 62 13.44 8.56 4.21
N PRO A 63 13.61 8.68 5.55
CA PRO A 63 13.26 7.60 6.47
C PRO A 63 11.78 7.25 6.44
N VAL A 64 10.90 8.25 6.32
CA VAL A 64 9.44 8.04 6.26
C VAL A 64 9.05 7.33 4.96
N MET A 65 9.61 7.73 3.83
CA MET A 65 9.40 7.07 2.54
C MET A 65 9.88 5.61 2.55
N VAL A 66 11.06 5.35 3.12
CA VAL A 66 11.59 3.98 3.26
C VAL A 66 10.68 3.16 4.19
N GLY A 67 10.26 3.71 5.33
CA GLY A 67 9.34 3.05 6.25
C GLY A 67 8.01 2.68 5.59
N ALA A 68 7.41 3.62 4.86
CA ALA A 68 6.19 3.41 4.08
C ALA A 68 6.38 2.28 3.03
N ALA A 69 7.46 2.34 2.26
CA ALA A 69 7.77 1.34 1.24
C ALA A 69 7.97 -0.06 1.84
N VAL A 70 8.72 -0.18 2.95
CA VAL A 70 8.94 -1.45 3.64
C VAL A 70 7.62 -2.04 4.15
N GLY A 71 6.80 -1.21 4.82
CA GLY A 71 5.48 -1.62 5.30
C GLY A 71 4.59 -2.16 4.18
N ALA A 72 4.50 -1.40 3.09
CA ALA A 72 3.84 -1.78 1.85
C ALA A 72 4.30 -3.13 1.31
N ILE A 73 5.62 -3.30 1.11
CA ILE A 73 6.22 -4.54 0.57
C ILE A 73 5.82 -5.74 1.42
N LEU A 74 5.92 -5.60 2.75
CA LEU A 74 5.57 -6.66 3.69
C LEU A 74 4.09 -7.01 3.62
N GLY A 75 3.20 -6.01 3.51
CA GLY A 75 1.75 -6.25 3.40
C GLY A 75 1.39 -7.00 2.12
N ASP A 76 2.00 -6.60 0.99
CA ASP A 76 1.80 -7.26 -0.30
C ASP A 76 2.41 -8.67 -0.33
N TRP A 77 3.56 -8.85 0.34
CA TRP A 77 4.17 -10.17 0.51
C TRP A 77 3.25 -11.09 1.31
N VAL A 78 2.75 -10.66 2.48
CA VAL A 78 1.83 -11.47 3.28
C VAL A 78 0.59 -11.83 2.47
N SER A 79 -0.02 -10.86 1.78
CA SER A 79 -1.18 -11.11 0.93
C SER A 79 -0.88 -12.14 -0.17
N TYR A 80 0.28 -12.05 -0.81
CA TYR A 80 0.73 -13.00 -1.82
C TYR A 80 0.96 -14.41 -1.27
N GLU A 81 1.61 -14.55 -0.12
CA GLU A 81 1.85 -15.88 0.48
C GLU A 81 0.56 -16.51 0.99
N ILE A 82 -0.38 -15.73 1.52
CA ILE A 82 -1.72 -16.21 1.85
C ILE A 82 -2.39 -16.78 0.59
N GLY A 83 -2.37 -16.03 -0.52
CA GLY A 83 -2.93 -16.50 -1.80
C GLY A 83 -2.26 -17.78 -2.29
N ARG A 84 -0.93 -17.85 -2.19
CA ARG A 84 -0.13 -19.00 -2.62
C ARG A 84 -0.34 -20.24 -1.77
N TYR A 85 -0.46 -20.06 -0.46
CA TYR A 85 -0.66 -21.15 0.50
C TYR A 85 -2.05 -21.76 0.38
N TYR A 86 -3.08 -20.90 0.37
CA TYR A 86 -4.48 -21.35 0.33
C TYR A 86 -4.99 -21.68 -1.07
N LYS A 87 -4.36 -21.20 -2.15
CA LYS A 87 -4.74 -21.44 -3.56
C LYS A 87 -6.24 -21.22 -3.79
N ASP A 88 -6.97 -22.22 -4.31
CA ASP A 88 -8.43 -22.14 -4.49
C ASP A 88 -9.19 -21.99 -3.17
N GLY A 89 -8.61 -22.40 -2.03
CA GLY A 89 -9.13 -22.12 -0.70
C GLY A 89 -9.13 -20.62 -0.37
N ALA A 90 -8.20 -19.83 -0.92
CA ALA A 90 -8.17 -18.38 -0.72
C ALA A 90 -9.41 -17.70 -1.31
N LYS A 91 -9.96 -18.26 -2.40
CA LYS A 91 -11.20 -17.77 -3.04
C LYS A 91 -12.41 -17.88 -2.11
N ARG A 92 -12.33 -18.72 -1.07
CA ARG A 92 -13.37 -18.87 -0.03
C ARG A 92 -13.17 -17.93 1.15
N LEU A 93 -12.02 -17.26 1.28
CA LEU A 93 -11.82 -16.24 2.31
C LEU A 93 -12.49 -14.92 1.91
N TRP A 94 -13.03 -14.23 2.90
CA TRP A 94 -13.48 -12.85 2.76
C TRP A 94 -12.26 -11.93 2.54
N PRO A 95 -12.25 -11.01 1.55
CA PRO A 95 -13.38 -10.52 0.74
C PRO A 95 -13.61 -11.27 -0.58
N LEU A 96 -12.70 -12.15 -1.02
CA LEU A 96 -12.77 -12.82 -2.33
C LEU A 96 -14.04 -13.66 -2.49
N SER A 97 -14.50 -14.30 -1.42
CA SER A 97 -15.75 -15.09 -1.42
C SER A 97 -17.01 -14.27 -1.69
N ARG A 98 -16.97 -12.96 -1.38
CA ARG A 98 -18.09 -12.04 -1.59
C ARG A 98 -18.08 -11.42 -2.99
N TYR A 99 -16.92 -11.43 -3.67
CA TYR A 99 -16.72 -10.79 -4.97
C TYR A 99 -15.99 -11.72 -5.96
N PRO A 100 -16.59 -12.85 -6.37
CA PRO A 100 -15.97 -13.81 -7.28
C PRO A 100 -15.55 -13.19 -8.63
N GLU A 101 -16.30 -12.22 -9.14
CA GLU A 101 -15.93 -11.49 -10.37
C GLU A 101 -14.60 -10.72 -10.24
N MET A 102 -14.28 -10.21 -9.05
CA MET A 102 -13.00 -9.53 -8.81
C MET A 102 -11.83 -10.52 -8.85
N VAL A 103 -12.07 -11.77 -8.44
CA VAL A 103 -11.09 -12.86 -8.54
C VAL A 103 -10.82 -13.19 -10.01
N GLU A 104 -11.87 -13.40 -10.81
CA GLU A 104 -11.72 -13.72 -12.23
C GLU A 104 -11.03 -12.58 -13.00
N LYS A 105 -11.42 -11.34 -12.75
CA LYS A 105 -10.77 -10.14 -13.31
C LYS A 105 -9.31 -10.05 -12.86
N GLY A 106 -9.03 -10.31 -11.58
CA GLY A 106 -7.68 -10.32 -11.02
C GLY A 106 -6.81 -11.43 -11.64
N GLU A 107 -7.36 -12.61 -11.87
CA GLU A 107 -6.65 -13.72 -12.52
C GLU A 107 -6.37 -13.39 -13.98
N ALA A 108 -7.35 -12.85 -14.72
CA ALA A 108 -7.15 -12.39 -16.09
C ALA A 108 -6.09 -11.28 -16.16
N PHE A 109 -6.08 -10.39 -15.18
CA PHE A 109 -5.09 -9.33 -15.05
C PHE A 109 -3.69 -9.89 -14.77
N CYS A 110 -3.56 -10.84 -13.84
CA CYS A 110 -2.31 -11.53 -13.55
C CYS A 110 -1.81 -12.36 -14.75
N ARG A 111 -2.71 -12.99 -15.51
CA ARG A 111 -2.35 -13.69 -16.76
C ARG A 111 -1.80 -12.74 -17.82
N ARG A 112 -2.38 -11.54 -17.93
CA ARG A 112 -1.96 -10.53 -18.93
C ARG A 112 -0.65 -9.84 -18.57
N TRP A 113 -0.47 -9.46 -17.30
CA TRP A 113 0.65 -8.62 -16.85
C TRP A 113 1.75 -9.39 -16.10
N GLY A 114 1.48 -10.62 -15.66
CA GLY A 114 2.42 -11.41 -14.88
C GLY A 114 2.87 -10.67 -13.62
N ALA A 115 4.18 -10.59 -13.40
CA ALA A 115 4.77 -9.87 -12.27
C ALA A 115 4.45 -8.37 -12.27
N TRP A 116 4.23 -7.75 -13.44
CA TRP A 116 3.87 -6.32 -13.53
C TRP A 116 2.46 -6.01 -13.05
N ALA A 117 1.63 -7.04 -12.80
CA ALA A 117 0.30 -6.87 -12.26
C ALA A 117 0.32 -6.08 -10.95
N ILE A 118 1.30 -6.33 -10.05
CA ILE A 118 1.38 -5.59 -8.79
C ILE A 118 1.64 -4.10 -9.01
N VAL A 119 2.51 -3.76 -9.96
CA VAL A 119 2.89 -2.37 -10.24
C VAL A 119 1.67 -1.58 -10.71
N VAL A 120 0.94 -2.12 -11.69
CA VAL A 120 -0.26 -1.46 -12.23
C VAL A 120 -1.41 -1.51 -11.23
N GLY A 121 -1.59 -2.63 -10.54
CA GLY A 121 -2.65 -2.84 -9.55
C GLY A 121 -2.56 -1.88 -8.38
N ARG A 122 -1.34 -1.49 -7.97
CA ARG A 122 -1.09 -0.59 -6.84
C ARG A 122 -1.69 0.81 -7.01
N PHE A 123 -1.86 1.26 -8.25
CA PHE A 123 -2.44 2.57 -8.58
C PHE A 123 -3.93 2.50 -8.93
N ILE A 124 -4.52 1.30 -8.95
CA ILE A 124 -5.96 1.10 -9.20
C ILE A 124 -6.61 0.74 -7.86
N GLY A 125 -7.36 1.69 -7.29
CA GLY A 125 -7.87 1.65 -5.91
C GLY A 125 -8.38 0.27 -5.44
N PRO A 126 -9.41 -0.32 -6.05
CA PRO A 126 -9.91 -1.63 -5.64
C PRO A 126 -8.99 -2.81 -5.98
N ALA A 127 -8.19 -2.69 -7.04
CA ALA A 127 -7.32 -3.76 -7.51
C ALA A 127 -6.13 -3.97 -6.56
N ARG A 128 -5.62 -2.92 -5.93
CA ARG A 128 -4.42 -2.99 -5.07
C ARG A 128 -4.53 -4.02 -3.95
N ALA A 129 -5.72 -4.16 -3.36
CA ALA A 129 -5.97 -5.08 -2.25
C ALA A 129 -6.04 -6.54 -2.74
N VAL A 130 -6.50 -6.73 -3.98
CA VAL A 130 -6.84 -8.04 -4.53
C VAL A 130 -5.69 -8.62 -5.34
N VAL A 131 -4.92 -7.78 -6.05
CA VAL A 131 -3.86 -8.21 -6.97
C VAL A 131 -2.76 -9.05 -6.31
N PRO A 132 -2.17 -8.68 -5.15
CA PRO A 132 -1.14 -9.51 -4.54
C PRO A 132 -1.67 -10.89 -4.13
N LEU A 133 -2.88 -10.91 -3.58
CA LEU A 133 -3.57 -12.13 -3.15
C LEU A 133 -3.87 -13.04 -4.35
N VAL A 134 -4.44 -12.49 -5.42
CA VAL A 134 -4.77 -13.25 -6.64
C VAL A 134 -3.50 -13.69 -7.38
N ALA A 135 -2.44 -12.88 -7.39
CA ALA A 135 -1.13 -13.27 -7.91
C ALA A 135 -0.56 -14.50 -7.17
N GLY A 136 -0.78 -14.58 -5.85
CA GLY A 136 -0.46 -15.74 -5.04
C GLY A 136 -1.28 -16.97 -5.44
N VAL A 137 -2.60 -16.81 -5.57
CA VAL A 137 -3.52 -17.88 -6.00
C VAL A 137 -3.16 -18.42 -7.38
N ALA A 138 -2.80 -17.55 -8.31
CA ALA A 138 -2.35 -17.88 -9.66
C ALA A 138 -0.92 -18.47 -9.71
N LEU A 139 -0.26 -18.65 -8.56
CA LEU A 139 1.08 -19.23 -8.42
C LEU A 139 2.15 -18.53 -9.27
N LEU A 140 2.05 -17.21 -9.45
CA LEU A 140 3.07 -16.45 -10.18
C LEU A 140 4.47 -16.70 -9.58
N PRO A 141 5.56 -16.66 -10.36
CA PRO A 141 6.91 -16.85 -9.82
C PRO A 141 7.23 -15.82 -8.71
N ARG A 142 7.72 -16.30 -7.55
CA ARG A 142 7.94 -15.46 -6.35
C ARG A 142 8.89 -14.31 -6.62
N LEU A 143 10.05 -14.60 -7.20
CA LEU A 143 11.13 -13.63 -7.35
C LEU A 143 10.76 -12.47 -8.30
N PRO A 144 10.25 -12.70 -9.52
CA PRO A 144 9.77 -11.62 -10.38
C PRO A 144 8.67 -10.78 -9.72
N PHE A 145 7.72 -11.42 -9.03
CA PHE A 145 6.65 -10.71 -8.34
C PHE A 145 7.20 -9.80 -7.22
N GLN A 146 8.13 -10.29 -6.40
CA GLN A 146 8.68 -9.49 -5.30
C GLN A 146 9.60 -8.36 -5.78
N LEU A 147 10.32 -8.53 -6.89
CA LEU A 147 11.10 -7.43 -7.49
C LEU A 147 10.18 -6.32 -8.04
N ALA A 148 9.04 -6.71 -8.64
CA ALA A 148 8.03 -5.75 -9.06
C ALA A 148 7.32 -5.08 -7.86
N ASN A 149 7.07 -5.83 -6.80
CA ASN A 149 6.53 -5.31 -5.54
C ASN A 149 7.47 -4.27 -4.91
N LEU A 150 8.76 -4.60 -4.79
CA LEU A 150 9.80 -3.72 -4.26
C LEU A 150 9.85 -2.39 -5.03
N SER A 151 9.97 -2.44 -6.35
CA SER A 151 10.07 -1.22 -7.17
C SER A 151 8.80 -0.37 -7.13
N SER A 152 7.63 -1.01 -7.21
CA SER A 152 6.35 -0.29 -7.14
C SER A 152 6.05 0.32 -5.78
N ALA A 153 6.47 -0.32 -4.68
CA ALA A 153 6.26 0.21 -3.33
C ALA A 153 7.02 1.51 -3.08
N PHE A 154 8.27 1.61 -3.54
CA PHE A 154 9.03 2.85 -3.46
C PHE A 154 8.40 3.98 -4.29
N LEU A 155 8.00 3.68 -5.53
CA LEU A 155 7.32 4.66 -6.39
C LEU A 155 6.02 5.14 -5.75
N TRP A 156 5.22 4.22 -5.22
CA TRP A 156 3.96 4.54 -4.57
C TRP A 156 4.14 5.37 -3.30
N ALA A 157 5.13 5.03 -2.45
CA ALA A 157 5.44 5.80 -1.24
C ALA A 157 5.82 7.24 -1.61
N PHE A 158 6.65 7.41 -2.65
CA PHE A 158 6.99 8.72 -3.18
C PHE A 158 5.76 9.48 -3.66
N VAL A 159 4.90 8.86 -4.49
CA VAL A 159 3.71 9.50 -5.08
C VAL A 159 2.74 10.03 -4.01
N TRP A 160 2.57 9.33 -2.89
CA TRP A 160 1.63 9.78 -1.85
C TRP A 160 2.23 10.73 -0.81
N LEU A 161 3.53 10.64 -0.54
CA LEU A 161 4.20 11.55 0.41
C LEU A 161 4.63 12.86 -0.24
N ALA A 162 5.09 12.84 -1.49
CA ALA A 162 5.71 13.99 -2.15
C ALA A 162 4.77 15.21 -2.32
N PRO A 163 3.47 15.05 -2.67
CA PRO A 163 2.55 16.18 -2.77
C PRO A 163 2.44 16.98 -1.47
N GLY A 164 2.32 16.29 -0.34
CA GLY A 164 2.29 16.92 0.99
C GLY A 164 3.66 17.45 1.42
N ALA A 165 4.75 16.82 0.99
CA ALA A 165 6.12 17.23 1.31
C ALA A 165 6.58 18.51 0.59
N GLY A 166 5.72 19.15 -0.22
CA GLY A 166 6.03 20.39 -0.92
C GLY A 166 6.40 20.24 -2.39
N LEU A 167 6.22 19.05 -3.00
CA LEU A 167 6.44 18.87 -4.44
C LEU A 167 5.53 19.80 -5.28
N ILE A 168 4.29 20.01 -4.84
CA ILE A 168 3.34 20.91 -5.51
C ILE A 168 3.85 22.36 -5.44
N ASP A 169 4.38 22.78 -4.29
CA ASP A 169 4.88 24.14 -4.10
C ASP A 169 6.18 24.38 -4.87
N TRP A 170 7.04 23.37 -4.98
CA TRP A 170 8.23 23.40 -5.83
C TRP A 170 7.87 23.53 -7.31
N LEU A 171 6.94 22.69 -7.81
CA LEU A 171 6.48 22.75 -9.20
C LEU A 171 5.78 24.07 -9.56
N ARG A 172 5.20 24.78 -8.59
CA ARG A 172 4.61 26.11 -8.81
C ARG A 172 5.62 27.24 -8.86
N ARG A 173 6.83 27.02 -8.32
CA ARG A 173 7.90 28.03 -8.24
C ARG A 173 8.98 27.87 -9.32
N ALA A 174 9.03 26.72 -9.98
CA ALA A 174 9.91 26.43 -11.12
C ALA A 174 9.27 26.86 -12.44
#